data_AF-A0A7C1KVN5-F1
#
_entry.id   AF-A0A7C1KVN5-F1
#
_cell.length_a   1.000
_cell.length_b   1.000
_cell.length_c   1.000
_cell.angle_alpha   90.00
_cell.angle_beta   90.00
_cell.angle_gamma   90.00
#
_symmetry.space_group_name_H-M   'P 1'
#
loop_
_entity.id
_entity.type
_entity.pdbx_description
1 polymer ?
#
loop_
_entity_poly.entity_id
_entity_poly.type
_entity_poly.pdbx_seq_one_letter_code
_entity_poly.pdbx_strand_id
1 'polypeptide(L)'
;MMEKLRKLGLYGIGLAVLTEEKIEEFVREAVSEGKITKEESKKAVSSLIEESKKERAKLNDSIRSEVKKAVSELGVPQKKDLSSLESRINSLEKKILKALKEER
;
A
#
# COMPACT_ATOMS: atom_id res chain seq x y z
N MET A 1 21.11 6.14 16.66
CA MET A 1 21.31 6.46 15.23
C MET A 1 19.99 6.46 14.44
N MET A 2 19.16 5.40 14.53
CA MET A 2 17.81 5.33 13.90
C MET A 2 16.89 6.52 14.24
N GLU A 3 16.99 7.07 15.46
CA GLU A 3 16.19 8.23 15.87
C GLU A 3 16.50 9.54 15.12
N LYS A 4 17.72 9.73 14.60
CA LYS A 4 18.08 10.94 13.85
C LYS A 4 17.60 10.87 12.40
N LEU A 5 17.53 9.66 11.82
CA LEU A 5 16.89 9.41 10.52
C LEU A 5 15.37 9.56 10.59
N ARG A 6 14.74 9.12 11.69
CA ARG A 6 13.32 9.39 11.96
C ARG A 6 13.02 10.89 11.99
N LYS A 7 13.96 11.71 12.49
CA LYS A 7 13.86 13.17 12.42
C LYS A 7 13.97 13.74 10.99
N LEU A 8 14.45 12.99 10.01
CA LEU A 8 14.44 13.39 8.59
C LEU A 8 13.04 13.29 7.98
N GLY A 9 12.24 12.33 8.44
CA GLY A 9 10.81 12.29 8.14
C GLY A 9 10.05 13.51 8.70
N LEU A 10 10.60 14.19 9.71
CA LEU A 10 9.99 15.36 10.36
C LEU A 10 10.24 16.69 9.61
N TYR A 11 11.02 16.71 8.52
CA TYR A 11 11.06 17.88 7.61
C TYR A 11 9.76 18.02 6.76
N GLY A 12 8.72 17.24 7.07
CA GLY A 12 7.33 17.51 6.71
C GLY A 12 6.69 16.52 5.73
N ILE A 13 7.50 15.74 5.01
CA ILE A 13 7.01 14.88 3.90
C ILE A 13 7.02 13.39 4.28
N GLY A 14 7.73 13.00 5.35
CA GLY A 14 7.82 11.61 5.80
C GLY A 14 8.67 10.71 4.90
N LEU A 15 9.08 9.55 5.42
CA LEU A 15 9.94 8.61 4.69
C LEU A 15 9.23 7.98 3.48
N ALA A 16 7.91 7.86 3.52
CA ALA A 16 7.11 7.27 2.43
C ALA A 16 7.16 8.09 1.13
N VAL A 17 7.54 9.37 1.16
CA VAL A 17 7.52 10.23 -0.05
C VAL A 17 8.93 10.55 -0.54
N LEU A 18 9.97 10.22 0.22
CA LEU A 18 11.36 10.46 -0.16
C LEU A 18 11.76 9.63 -1.38
N THR A 19 12.44 10.27 -2.34
CA THR A 19 13.07 9.62 -3.48
C THR A 19 14.49 9.18 -3.14
N GLU A 20 15.02 8.23 -3.90
CA GLU A 20 16.41 7.77 -3.78
C GLU A 20 17.40 8.92 -3.93
N GLU A 21 17.19 9.79 -4.91
CA GLU A 21 18.02 10.98 -5.15
C GLU A 21 18.08 11.91 -3.93
N LYS A 22 16.93 12.15 -3.27
CA LYS A 22 16.88 12.98 -2.06
C LYS A 22 17.49 12.31 -0.85
N ILE A 23 17.39 10.99 -0.74
CA ILE A 23 18.10 10.23 0.30
C ILE A 23 19.60 10.36 0.11
N GLU A 24 20.11 10.22 -1.11
CA GLU A 24 21.53 10.34 -1.38
C GLU A 24 22.07 11.77 -1.15
N GLU A 25 21.33 12.79 -1.60
CA GLU A 25 21.67 14.20 -1.36
C GLU A 25 21.78 14.49 0.15
N PHE A 26 20.80 14.04 0.92
CA PHE A 26 20.76 14.25 2.36
C PHE A 26 21.93 13.56 3.07
N VAL A 27 22.23 12.32 2.68
CA VAL A 27 23.36 11.58 3.24
C VAL A 27 24.70 12.22 2.85
N ARG A 28 24.83 12.74 1.62
CA ARG A 28 26.01 13.48 1.18
C ARG A 28 26.23 14.75 2.01
N GLU A 29 25.18 15.49 2.29
CA GLU A 29 25.24 16.69 3.13
C GLU A 29 25.69 16.35 4.57
N ALA A 30 25.13 15.27 5.14
CA ALA A 30 25.52 14.80 6.47
C ALA A 30 26.99 14.33 6.55
N VAL A 31 27.55 13.78 5.46
CA VAL A 31 29.00 13.49 5.38
C VAL A 31 29.82 14.78 5.30
N SER A 32 29.37 15.74 4.50
CA SER A 32 30.06 17.03 4.33
C SER A 32 30.11 17.84 5.63
N GLU A 33 29.08 17.76 6.45
CA GLU A 33 29.02 18.39 7.77
C GLU A 33 29.79 17.60 8.85
N GLY A 34 30.41 16.46 8.50
CA GLY A 34 31.12 15.59 9.44
C GLY A 34 30.21 14.86 10.43
N LYS A 35 28.89 14.83 10.19
CA LYS A 35 27.90 14.18 11.07
C LYS A 35 27.93 12.66 10.97
N ILE A 36 28.38 12.13 9.84
CA ILE A 36 28.56 10.69 9.58
C ILE A 36 29.82 10.46 8.74
N THR A 37 30.41 9.28 8.90
CA THR A 37 31.57 8.87 8.09
C THR A 37 31.14 8.41 6.69
N LYS A 38 32.09 8.37 5.76
CA LYS A 38 31.90 7.88 4.38
C LYS A 38 31.53 6.39 4.33
N GLU A 39 31.84 5.65 5.38
CA GLU A 39 31.52 4.22 5.50
C GLU A 39 30.08 4.03 6.00
N GLU A 40 29.67 4.83 7.00
CA GLU A 40 28.29 4.88 7.49
C GLU A 40 27.31 5.40 6.43
N SER A 41 27.77 6.27 5.52
CA SER A 41 26.93 6.86 4.48
C SER A 41 26.33 5.82 3.54
N LYS A 42 27.11 4.84 3.08
CA LYS A 42 26.62 3.76 2.21
C LYS A 42 25.54 2.92 2.88
N LYS A 43 25.73 2.61 4.16
CA LYS A 43 24.76 1.85 4.96
C LYS A 43 23.48 2.66 5.21
N ALA A 44 23.61 3.96 5.45
CA ALA A 44 22.49 4.87 5.66
C ALA A 44 21.61 5.00 4.40
N VAL A 45 22.21 5.17 3.22
CA VAL A 45 21.47 5.24 1.94
C VAL A 45 20.64 3.98 1.73
N SER A 46 21.29 2.81 1.80
CA SER A 46 20.60 1.53 1.59
C SER A 46 19.43 1.33 2.57
N SER A 47 19.67 1.57 3.87
CA SER A 47 18.65 1.43 4.91
C SER A 47 17.47 2.37 4.71
N LEU A 48 17.72 3.62 4.31
CA LEU A 48 16.68 4.63 4.09
C LEU A 48 15.84 4.33 2.85
N ILE A 49 16.45 3.84 1.78
CA ILE A 49 15.73 3.42 0.57
C ILE A 49 14.80 2.24 0.91
N GLU A 50 15.29 1.26 1.65
CA GLU A 50 14.50 0.10 2.06
C GLU A 50 13.33 0.50 2.96
N GLU A 51 13.59 1.37 3.95
CA GLU A 51 12.56 1.86 4.86
C GLU A 51 11.51 2.73 4.14
N SER A 52 11.93 3.59 3.19
CA SER A 52 11.04 4.35 2.31
C SER A 52 10.14 3.43 1.48
N LYS A 53 10.69 2.38 0.87
CA LYS A 53 9.91 1.39 0.09
C LYS A 53 8.87 0.68 0.96
N LYS A 54 9.26 0.27 2.17
CA LYS A 54 8.35 -0.37 3.13
C LYS A 54 7.21 0.56 3.54
N GLU A 55 7.52 1.83 3.79
CA GLU A 55 6.50 2.79 4.22
C GLU A 55 5.58 3.22 3.07
N ARG A 56 6.10 3.31 1.83
CA ARG A 56 5.31 3.47 0.61
C ARG A 56 4.30 2.34 0.43
N ALA A 57 4.71 1.09 0.65
CA ALA A 57 3.82 -0.06 0.53
C ALA A 57 2.64 0.03 1.50
N LYS A 58 2.91 0.30 2.78
CA LYS A 58 1.85 0.50 3.80
C LYS A 58 0.92 1.66 3.47
N LEU A 59 1.47 2.77 2.99
CA LEU A 59 0.68 3.93 2.58
C LEU A 59 -0.26 3.56 1.42
N ASN A 60 0.25 2.88 0.39
CA ASN A 60 -0.54 2.41 -0.73
C ASN A 60 -1.67 1.45 -0.30
N ASP A 61 -1.39 0.53 0.63
CA ASP A 61 -2.41 -0.38 1.16
C ASP A 61 -3.49 0.36 1.94
N SER A 62 -3.09 1.36 2.73
CA SER A 62 -4.03 2.22 3.47
C SER A 62 -4.93 3.00 2.51
N ILE A 63 -4.35 3.63 1.49
CA ILE A 63 -5.10 4.35 0.44
C ILE A 63 -6.06 3.40 -0.28
N ARG A 64 -5.61 2.22 -0.68
CA ARG A 64 -6.47 1.22 -1.34
C ARG A 64 -7.64 0.82 -0.45
N SER A 65 -7.41 0.65 0.84
CA SER A 65 -8.45 0.32 1.82
C SER A 65 -9.48 1.45 1.92
N GLU A 66 -9.04 2.70 2.08
CA GLU A 66 -9.92 3.86 2.21
C GLU A 66 -10.72 4.12 0.92
N VAL A 67 -10.09 4.02 -0.25
CA VAL A 67 -10.79 4.11 -1.54
C VAL A 67 -11.84 2.99 -1.66
N LYS A 68 -11.48 1.76 -1.28
CA LYS A 68 -12.41 0.63 -1.33
C LYS A 68 -13.62 0.85 -0.41
N LYS A 69 -13.43 1.41 0.79
CA LYS A 69 -14.51 1.77 1.70
C LYS A 69 -15.39 2.86 1.11
N ALA A 70 -14.80 3.97 0.65
CA ALA A 70 -15.55 5.08 0.06
C ALA A 70 -16.41 4.63 -1.14
N VAL A 71 -15.85 3.82 -2.04
CA VAL A 71 -16.61 3.26 -3.18
C VAL A 71 -17.75 2.35 -2.71
N SER A 72 -17.54 1.56 -1.65
CA SER A 72 -18.58 0.70 -1.08
C SER A 72 -19.69 1.51 -0.41
N GLU A 73 -19.36 2.61 0.27
CA GLU A 73 -20.33 3.52 0.91
C GLU A 73 -21.19 4.27 -0.10
N LEU A 74 -20.67 4.55 -1.30
CA LEU A 74 -21.44 5.13 -2.41
C LEU A 74 -22.41 4.12 -3.06
N GLY A 75 -22.48 2.89 -2.55
CA GLY A 75 -23.36 1.85 -3.07
C GLY A 75 -22.92 1.24 -4.40
N VAL A 76 -21.66 1.45 -4.81
CA VAL A 76 -21.11 0.83 -6.01
C VAL A 76 -20.81 -0.65 -5.71
N PRO A 77 -21.52 -1.61 -6.33
CA PRO A 77 -21.30 -3.03 -6.07
C PRO A 77 -19.92 -3.45 -6.59
N GLN A 78 -19.19 -4.23 -5.79
CA GLN A 78 -17.88 -4.75 -6.19
C GLN A 78 -18.05 -5.97 -7.08
N LYS A 79 -17.02 -6.30 -7.86
CA LYS A 79 -17.00 -7.51 -8.71
C LYS A 79 -17.33 -8.80 -7.93
N LYS A 80 -16.92 -8.88 -6.67
CA LYS A 80 -17.23 -10.02 -5.77
C LYS A 80 -18.74 -10.13 -5.51
N ASP A 81 -19.44 -9.00 -5.39
CA ASP A 81 -20.87 -8.96 -5.06
C ASP A 81 -21.68 -9.44 -6.27
N LEU A 82 -21.26 -9.02 -7.48
CA LEU A 82 -21.80 -9.51 -8.74
C LEU A 82 -21.59 -11.02 -8.92
N SER A 83 -20.37 -11.52 -8.66
CA SER A 83 -20.07 -12.96 -8.77
C SER A 83 -20.85 -13.81 -7.77
N SER A 84 -21.07 -13.28 -6.55
CA SER A 84 -21.93 -13.92 -5.57
C SER A 84 -23.39 -13.99 -6.05
N LEU A 85 -23.89 -12.91 -6.65
CA LEU A 85 -25.24 -12.86 -7.21
C LEU A 85 -25.41 -13.83 -8.38
N GLU A 86 -24.45 -13.88 -9.31
CA GLU A 86 -24.42 -14.82 -10.43
C GLU A 86 -24.46 -16.27 -9.96
N SER A 87 -23.67 -16.60 -8.92
CA SER A 87 -23.67 -17.94 -8.32
C SER A 87 -25.03 -18.32 -7.71
N ARG A 88 -25.70 -17.36 -7.06
CA ARG A 88 -27.05 -17.54 -6.51
C ARG A 88 -28.09 -17.73 -7.61
N ILE A 89 -28.02 -16.95 -8.68
CA ILE A 89 -28.90 -17.07 -9.85
C ILE A 89 -28.76 -18.46 -10.47
N ASN A 90 -27.54 -18.90 -10.76
CA ASN A 90 -27.27 -20.23 -11.31
C ASN A 90 -27.80 -21.37 -10.40
N SER A 91 -27.72 -21.22 -9.07
CA SER A 91 -28.27 -22.20 -8.13
C SER A 91 -29.80 -22.24 -8.18
N LEU A 92 -30.45 -21.08 -8.25
CA LEU A 92 -31.91 -20.98 -8.35
C LEU A 92 -32.41 -21.54 -9.67
N GLU A 93 -31.76 -21.22 -10.78
CA GLU A 93 -32.10 -21.76 -12.11
C GLU A 93 -32.04 -23.29 -12.12
N LYS A 94 -31.00 -23.89 -11.54
CA LYS A 94 -30.90 -25.35 -11.40
C LYS A 94 -32.04 -25.95 -10.57
N LYS A 95 -32.43 -25.30 -9.48
CA LYS A 95 -33.54 -25.76 -8.63
C LYS A 95 -34.88 -25.69 -9.35
N ILE A 96 -35.13 -24.59 -10.07
CA ILE A 96 -36.35 -24.40 -10.88
C ILE A 96 -36.42 -25.47 -11.97
N LEU A 97 -35.32 -25.69 -12.71
CA LEU A 97 -35.25 -26.72 -13.74
C LEU A 97 -35.48 -28.13 -13.18
N LYS A 98 -35.04 -28.39 -11.95
CA LYS A 98 -35.30 -29.66 -11.27
C LYS A 98 -36.79 -29.81 -10.93
N ALA A 99 -37.39 -28.80 -10.31
CA ALA A 99 -38.81 -28.82 -9.94
C ALA A 99 -39.72 -29.02 -11.16
N LEU A 100 -39.45 -28.31 -12.26
CA LEU A 100 -40.20 -28.44 -13.52
C LEU A 100 -40.06 -29.82 -14.20
N LYS A 101 -39.00 -30.57 -13.88
CA LYS A 101 -38.81 -31.95 -14.37
C LYS A 101 -39.48 -32.99 -13.47
N GLU A 102 -39.73 -32.67 -12.20
CA GLU A 102 -40.39 -33.57 -11.25
C GLU A 102 -41.94 -33.47 -11.34
N GLU A 103 -42.48 -32.39 -11.92
CA GLU A 103 -43.92 -32.21 -12.20
C GLU A 103 -44.38 -32.80 -13.55
N ARG A 104 -43.48 -33.35 -14.38
CA ARG A 104 -43.79 -34.03 -15.65
C ARG A 104 -43.63 -35.53 -15.53
#